data_AF-A0A352LW10-F1
#
_entry.id   AF-A0A352LW10-F1
#
_cell.length_a   1.000
_cell.length_b   1.000
_cell.length_c   1.000
_cell.angle_alpha   90.00
_cell.angle_beta   90.00
_cell.angle_gamma   90.00
#
_symmetry.space_group_name_H-M   'P 1'
#
loop_
_entity.id
_entity.type
_entity.pdbx_description
1 polymer ?
#
loop_
_entity_poly.entity_id
_entity_poly.type
_entity_poly.pdbx_seq_one_letter_code
_entity_poly.pdbx_strand_id
1 'polypeptide(L)'
;MMKTLKANDSEIVETAVKVLKNGGLVIFPTETMYGIGADATNEKAINKLNNYKKRPLGKPYSIAVTGQAMSEEYAQLNKTARQLYKSFLPGPVTIISKIKIQDSNQIQKSKFKLASGIGSELGTIGIRIPDYPLVLDIIEKLGRPITATSANASYKKRPYKISDIFDNISDKQKSLIDLVIDAGELPHNEPSTVIDTTLDDPVVLRQGEVVIGSSPKVISRSEEDTKNTAKELWQSYEKHAGQRAIVFALEGPMGAGKTVFTKGLAKAMGIGDEILSPTYNLHHNYQFLIYNLQTNSNNQIPNIKTLSHIDAWRMSGPKELEALGMRGLIHDKSVLAIEWAERVGDTIRNYNEEAIIIWVKIKYGKKEKEREISWGAI
;
A
#
# COMPACT_ATOMS: atom_id res chain seq x y z
N MET A 1 31.58 -1.22 27.42
CA MET A 1 32.11 -0.18 26.51
C MET A 1 31.57 -0.45 25.12
N MET A 2 31.22 0.59 24.37
CA MET A 2 30.77 0.49 22.99
C MET A 2 31.85 -0.17 22.13
N LYS A 3 31.49 -1.20 21.35
CA LYS A 3 32.39 -1.84 20.37
C LYS A 3 32.03 -1.37 18.97
N THR A 4 33.03 -1.14 18.12
CA THR A 4 32.83 -0.91 16.68
C THR A 4 33.48 -2.04 15.92
N LEU A 5 32.74 -2.68 15.02
CA LEU A 5 33.20 -3.75 14.15
C LEU A 5 32.88 -3.41 12.70
N LYS A 6 33.71 -3.86 11.76
CA LYS A 6 33.41 -3.71 10.34
C LYS A 6 32.31 -4.68 9.92
N ALA A 7 31.50 -4.30 8.93
CA ALA A 7 30.41 -5.14 8.45
C ALA A 7 30.86 -6.49 7.85
N ASN A 8 32.12 -6.60 7.44
CA ASN A 8 32.73 -7.84 6.92
C ASN A 8 33.51 -8.64 7.98
N ASP A 9 33.43 -8.26 9.25
CA ASP A 9 34.05 -9.00 10.35
C ASP A 9 33.37 -10.37 10.52
N SER A 10 34.14 -11.45 10.63
CA SER A 10 33.60 -12.81 10.69
C SER A 10 32.79 -13.11 11.95
N GLU A 11 33.01 -12.37 13.05
CA GLU A 11 32.30 -12.54 14.32
C GLU A 11 31.14 -11.54 14.50
N ILE A 12 30.83 -10.76 13.46
CA ILE A 12 29.88 -9.64 13.56
C ILE A 12 28.48 -10.11 13.95
N VAL A 13 28.04 -11.24 13.39
CA VAL A 13 26.70 -11.80 13.62
C VAL A 13 26.62 -12.32 15.05
N GLU A 14 27.59 -13.13 15.51
CA GLU A 14 27.65 -13.63 16.89
C GLU A 14 27.68 -12.50 17.90
N THR A 15 28.49 -11.47 17.63
CA THR A 15 28.63 -10.31 18.51
C THR A 15 27.31 -9.54 18.60
N ALA A 16 26.69 -9.24 17.46
CA ALA A 16 25.41 -8.53 17.41
C ALA A 16 24.30 -9.30 18.14
N VAL A 17 24.18 -10.60 17.90
CA VAL A 17 23.20 -11.46 18.57
C VAL A 17 23.42 -11.47 20.09
N LYS A 18 24.67 -11.58 20.56
CA LYS A 18 24.98 -11.53 22.00
C LYS A 18 24.58 -10.19 22.63
N VAL A 19 24.87 -9.08 21.95
CA VAL A 19 24.50 -7.74 22.40
C VAL A 19 22.97 -7.58 22.49
N LEU A 20 22.24 -7.97 21.44
CA LEU A 20 20.78 -7.88 21.38
C LEU A 20 20.11 -8.76 22.46
N LYS A 21 20.58 -10.01 22.64
CA LYS A 21 20.08 -10.91 23.71
C LYS A 21 20.26 -10.31 25.11
N ASN A 22 21.34 -9.57 25.33
CA ASN A 22 21.63 -8.90 26.60
C ASN A 22 20.88 -7.56 26.77
N GLY A 23 20.01 -7.19 25.84
CA GLY A 23 19.24 -5.96 25.87
C GLY A 23 20.01 -4.71 25.47
N GLY A 24 21.11 -4.89 24.71
CA GLY A 24 21.91 -3.81 24.16
C GLY A 24 21.34 -3.21 22.87
N LEU A 25 21.88 -2.06 22.47
CA LEU A 25 21.58 -1.36 21.23
C LEU A 25 22.68 -1.58 20.20
N VAL A 26 22.28 -1.93 18.98
CA VAL A 26 23.17 -2.15 17.83
C VAL A 26 22.87 -1.13 16.74
N ILE A 27 23.86 -0.35 16.31
CA ILE A 27 23.78 0.40 15.05
C ILE A 27 24.12 -0.55 13.91
N PHE A 28 23.27 -0.64 12.90
CA PHE A 28 23.45 -1.55 11.76
C PHE A 28 23.13 -0.87 10.42
N PRO A 29 23.83 -1.23 9.33
CA PRO A 29 23.54 -0.72 7.99
C PRO A 29 22.27 -1.35 7.39
N THR A 30 21.60 -0.64 6.49
CA THR A 30 20.52 -1.18 5.63
C THR A 30 20.70 -0.67 4.21
N GLU A 31 19.88 -1.12 3.27
CA GLU A 31 19.78 -0.56 1.92
C GLU A 31 19.31 0.90 1.89
N THR A 32 18.73 1.40 2.99
CA THR A 32 18.26 2.81 3.09
C THR A 32 19.24 3.72 3.82
N MET A 33 19.60 3.39 5.06
CA MET A 33 20.46 4.18 5.95
C MET A 33 20.82 3.35 7.19
N TYR A 34 21.71 3.86 8.05
CA TYR A 34 21.96 3.20 9.32
C TYR A 34 20.71 3.20 10.21
N GLY A 35 20.37 2.02 10.71
CA GLY A 35 19.34 1.79 11.73
C GLY A 35 19.93 1.62 13.12
N ILE A 36 19.08 1.70 14.13
CA ILE A 36 19.39 1.27 15.49
C ILE A 36 18.41 0.18 15.93
N GLY A 37 18.97 -0.96 16.32
CA GLY A 37 18.27 -2.18 16.69
C GLY A 37 18.32 -2.44 18.18
N ALA A 38 17.17 -2.79 18.71
CA ALA A 38 16.97 -3.44 20.00
C ALA A 38 16.12 -4.70 19.77
N ASP A 39 16.28 -5.74 20.58
CA ASP A 39 15.34 -6.88 20.59
C ASP A 39 13.93 -6.36 20.91
N ALA A 40 13.01 -6.49 19.95
CA ALA A 40 11.64 -5.96 20.05
C ALA A 40 10.77 -6.73 21.06
N THR A 41 11.29 -7.80 21.65
CA THR A 41 10.64 -8.62 22.68
C THR A 41 11.24 -8.39 24.08
N ASN A 42 12.24 -7.51 24.19
CA ASN A 42 12.96 -7.24 25.44
C ASN A 42 12.65 -5.82 25.96
N GLU A 43 11.86 -5.72 27.02
CA GLU A 43 11.46 -4.44 27.61
C GLU A 43 12.64 -3.57 28.07
N LYS A 44 13.72 -4.18 28.59
CA LYS A 44 14.92 -3.43 29.00
C LYS A 44 15.58 -2.78 27.79
N ALA A 45 15.65 -3.50 26.66
CA ALA A 45 16.21 -3.00 25.42
C ALA A 45 15.37 -1.85 24.86
N ILE A 46 14.04 -1.97 24.89
CA ILE A 46 13.12 -0.92 24.41
C ILE A 46 13.16 0.33 25.30
N ASN A 47 13.26 0.17 26.61
CA ASN A 47 13.48 1.31 27.52
C ASN A 47 14.82 2.01 27.24
N LYS A 48 15.87 1.25 26.95
CA LYS A 48 17.18 1.80 26.55
C LYS A 48 17.07 2.56 25.22
N LEU A 49 16.36 2.01 24.24
CA LEU A 49 16.11 2.66 22.94
C LEU A 49 15.29 3.95 23.09
N ASN A 50 14.28 3.96 23.96
CA ASN A 50 13.48 5.15 24.24
C ASN A 50 14.33 6.29 24.81
N ASN A 51 15.24 5.97 25.73
CA ASN A 51 16.20 6.93 26.28
C ASN A 51 17.16 7.46 25.22
N TYR A 52 17.57 6.61 24.27
CA TYR A 52 18.41 7.01 23.14
C TYR A 52 17.66 7.95 22.18
N LYS A 53 16.46 7.57 21.75
CA LYS A 53 15.67 8.29 20.75
C LYS A 53 15.02 9.57 21.28
N LYS A 54 14.83 9.67 22.60
CA LYS A 54 14.04 10.71 23.28
C LYS A 54 12.67 10.90 22.59
N ARG A 55 12.04 9.80 22.24
CA ARG A 55 10.81 9.81 21.44
C ARG A 55 9.62 10.21 22.33
N PRO A 56 8.66 11.00 21.82
CA PRO A 56 7.40 11.22 22.55
C PRO A 56 6.75 9.89 22.94
N LEU A 57 6.17 9.83 24.13
CA LEU A 57 5.34 8.71 24.58
C LEU A 57 4.24 8.44 23.53
N GLY A 58 3.94 7.16 23.29
CA GLY A 58 2.92 6.72 22.33
C GLY A 58 3.38 6.57 20.87
N LYS A 59 4.55 7.10 20.46
CA LYS A 59 5.04 6.88 19.08
C LYS A 59 5.62 5.46 18.89
N PRO A 60 5.03 4.61 18.04
CA PRO A 60 5.45 3.21 17.88
C PRO A 60 6.76 3.06 17.11
N TYR A 61 7.38 1.88 17.25
CA TYR A 61 8.51 1.46 16.42
C TYR A 61 8.07 0.42 15.40
N SER A 62 8.60 0.50 14.18
CA SER A 62 8.53 -0.64 13.28
C SER A 62 9.48 -1.74 13.75
N ILE A 63 9.23 -2.97 13.33
CA ILE A 63 10.13 -4.11 13.54
C ILE A 63 10.70 -4.61 12.22
N ALA A 64 11.93 -5.13 12.28
CA ALA A 64 12.56 -5.88 11.20
C ALA A 64 12.44 -7.39 11.50
N VAL A 65 12.09 -8.15 10.47
CA VAL A 65 11.94 -9.62 10.49
C VAL A 65 12.64 -10.23 9.28
N THR A 66 12.84 -11.56 9.28
CA THR A 66 13.51 -12.28 8.19
C THR A 66 12.61 -12.57 6.99
N GLY A 67 11.29 -12.56 7.17
CA GLY A 67 10.36 -12.95 6.12
C GLY A 67 8.90 -12.90 6.55
N GLN A 68 8.01 -13.15 5.60
CA GLN A 68 6.56 -13.13 5.83
C GLN A 68 6.12 -14.11 6.94
N ALA A 69 6.75 -15.29 7.03
CA ALA A 69 6.45 -16.28 8.06
C ALA A 69 6.64 -15.71 9.47
N MET A 70 7.79 -15.04 9.73
CA MET A 70 8.04 -14.38 11.01
C MET A 70 7.11 -13.18 11.21
N SER A 71 6.73 -12.44 10.16
CA SER A 71 5.74 -11.37 10.26
C SER A 71 4.39 -11.85 10.81
N GLU A 72 3.90 -13.00 10.34
CA GLU A 72 2.60 -13.59 10.73
C GLU A 72 2.56 -14.11 12.17
N GLU A 73 3.71 -14.20 12.83
CA GLU A 73 3.79 -14.40 14.27
C GLU A 73 3.35 -13.14 15.04
N TYR A 74 3.60 -11.95 14.49
CA TYR A 74 3.41 -10.66 15.18
C TYR A 74 2.24 -9.83 14.63
N ALA A 75 1.84 -10.04 13.38
CA ALA A 75 0.81 -9.26 12.70
C ALA A 75 -0.21 -10.13 11.95
N GLN A 76 -1.43 -9.60 11.80
CA GLN A 76 -2.46 -10.14 10.94
C GLN A 76 -2.32 -9.52 9.54
N LEU A 77 -1.88 -10.32 8.57
CA LEU A 77 -1.68 -9.88 7.18
C LEU A 77 -2.92 -10.18 6.33
N ASN A 78 -3.57 -9.14 5.81
CA ASN A 78 -4.64 -9.26 4.81
C ASN A 78 -4.08 -9.55 3.40
N LYS A 79 -4.98 -9.68 2.41
CA LYS A 79 -4.61 -9.99 1.01
C LYS A 79 -3.68 -8.93 0.44
N THR A 80 -3.99 -7.65 0.64
CA THR A 80 -3.20 -6.50 0.20
C THR A 80 -1.80 -6.51 0.81
N ALA A 81 -1.68 -6.70 2.13
CA ALA A 81 -0.39 -6.82 2.79
C ALA A 81 0.45 -7.94 2.17
N ARG A 82 -0.09 -9.15 2.04
CA ARG A 82 0.64 -10.30 1.46
C ARG A 82 1.13 -10.05 0.04
N GLN A 83 0.35 -9.35 -0.78
CA GLN A 83 0.78 -8.94 -2.13
C GLN A 83 1.93 -7.93 -2.09
N LEU A 84 1.88 -6.94 -1.19
CA LEU A 84 2.96 -5.97 -1.01
C LEU A 84 4.24 -6.63 -0.47
N TYR A 85 4.12 -7.61 0.43
CA TYR A 85 5.24 -8.42 0.90
C TYR A 85 5.94 -9.12 -0.28
N LYS A 86 5.17 -9.82 -1.12
CA LYS A 86 5.72 -10.54 -2.29
C LYS A 86 6.38 -9.60 -3.31
N SER A 87 5.88 -8.37 -3.44
CA SER A 87 6.28 -7.46 -4.52
C SER A 87 7.44 -6.53 -4.13
N PHE A 88 7.55 -6.17 -2.85
CA PHE A 88 8.44 -5.10 -2.40
C PHE A 88 9.33 -5.45 -1.20
N LEU A 89 9.21 -6.66 -0.65
CA LEU A 89 10.03 -7.12 0.46
C LEU A 89 10.81 -8.40 0.10
N PRO A 90 12.10 -8.54 0.47
CA PRO A 90 12.94 -7.56 1.16
C PRO A 90 13.10 -6.24 0.39
N GLY A 91 13.17 -5.12 1.10
CA GLY A 91 13.31 -3.82 0.44
C GLY A 91 12.85 -2.61 1.27
N PRO A 92 12.89 -1.42 0.65
CA PRO A 92 12.66 -0.15 1.32
C PRO A 92 11.16 0.15 1.52
N VAL A 93 10.39 -0.83 1.99
CA VAL A 93 8.97 -0.68 2.34
C VAL A 93 8.74 -1.07 3.80
N THR A 94 7.78 -0.42 4.44
CA THR A 94 7.30 -0.76 5.78
C THR A 94 5.79 -0.89 5.73
N ILE A 95 5.29 -2.09 6.02
CA ILE A 95 3.88 -2.45 5.93
C ILE A 95 3.30 -2.43 7.35
N ILE A 96 2.31 -1.57 7.58
CA ILE A 96 1.58 -1.49 8.85
C ILE A 96 0.39 -2.44 8.78
N SER A 97 0.27 -3.30 9.77
CA SER A 97 -0.80 -4.27 9.90
C SER A 97 -1.31 -4.33 11.35
N LYS A 98 -2.47 -4.93 11.58
CA LYS A 98 -2.98 -5.15 12.94
C LYS A 98 -2.06 -6.11 13.68
N ILE A 99 -1.77 -5.82 14.95
CA ILE A 99 -1.02 -6.73 15.82
C ILE A 99 -1.85 -7.99 16.03
N LYS A 100 -1.19 -9.14 15.96
CA LYS A 100 -1.83 -10.41 16.29
C LYS A 100 -2.02 -10.48 17.82
N ILE A 101 -3.27 -10.36 18.27
CA ILE A 101 -3.61 -10.51 19.69
C ILE A 101 -3.39 -11.98 20.08
N GLN A 102 -2.54 -12.22 21.07
CA GLN A 102 -2.37 -13.54 21.67
C GLN A 102 -3.54 -13.80 22.62
N ASP A 103 -4.65 -14.32 22.08
CA ASP A 103 -5.73 -14.83 22.92
C ASP A 103 -5.28 -16.12 23.62
N SER A 104 -5.61 -16.28 24.90
CA SER A 104 -5.15 -17.41 25.74
C SER A 104 -5.61 -18.79 25.25
N ASN A 105 -6.58 -18.84 24.32
CA ASN A 105 -7.25 -20.06 23.86
C ASN A 105 -6.92 -20.49 22.40
N GLN A 106 -5.98 -19.85 21.70
CA GLN A 106 -5.59 -20.26 20.34
C GLN A 106 -4.15 -20.80 20.22
N ILE A 107 -4.00 -21.80 19.34
CA ILE A 107 -2.88 -22.75 19.24
C ILE A 107 -1.58 -22.15 18.63
N GLN A 108 -1.62 -20.96 18.02
CA GLN A 108 -0.44 -20.33 17.44
C GLN A 108 0.03 -19.13 18.25
N LYS A 109 0.70 -19.40 19.38
CA LYS A 109 1.47 -18.40 20.12
C LYS A 109 2.75 -18.11 19.34
N SER A 110 3.03 -16.85 19.01
CA SER A 110 4.41 -16.47 18.70
C SER A 110 5.29 -16.84 19.89
N LYS A 111 6.49 -17.37 19.61
CA LYS A 111 7.38 -17.88 20.67
C LYS A 111 7.75 -16.79 21.68
N PHE A 112 7.73 -15.54 21.24
CA PHE A 112 8.05 -14.36 22.04
C PHE A 112 6.99 -13.27 21.86
N LYS A 113 6.62 -12.60 22.95
CA LYS A 113 5.69 -11.46 22.97
C LYS A 113 6.45 -10.16 22.70
N LEU A 114 5.86 -9.24 21.92
CA LEU A 114 6.43 -7.91 21.73
C LEU A 114 6.46 -7.13 23.05
N ALA A 115 7.54 -6.38 23.28
CA ALA A 115 7.67 -5.50 24.42
C ALA A 115 6.68 -4.32 24.33
N SER A 116 6.32 -3.76 25.49
CA SER A 116 5.50 -2.56 25.54
C SER A 116 6.13 -1.38 24.79
N GLY A 117 5.32 -0.62 24.05
CA GLY A 117 5.77 0.55 23.27
C GLY A 117 6.28 0.25 21.85
N ILE A 118 6.30 -1.02 21.41
CA ILE A 118 6.56 -1.37 20.00
C ILE A 118 5.34 -1.07 19.13
N GLY A 119 4.17 -1.58 19.54
CA GLY A 119 2.90 -1.36 18.85
C GLY A 119 2.35 0.05 19.04
N SER A 120 1.48 0.48 18.11
CA SER A 120 0.71 1.71 18.26
C SER A 120 -0.42 1.53 19.29
N GLU A 121 -0.92 2.65 19.81
CA GLU A 121 -2.10 2.67 20.68
C GLU A 121 -3.36 2.13 20.00
N LEU A 122 -3.38 2.14 18.66
CA LEU A 122 -4.45 1.58 17.82
C LEU A 122 -4.29 0.08 17.56
N GLY A 123 -3.32 -0.59 18.21
CA GLY A 123 -3.08 -2.02 18.05
C GLY A 123 -2.48 -2.39 16.70
N THR A 124 -1.67 -1.51 16.10
CA THR A 124 -1.01 -1.74 14.80
C THR A 124 0.50 -1.79 14.93
N ILE A 125 1.17 -2.49 14.00
CA ILE A 125 2.62 -2.61 13.95
C ILE A 125 3.13 -2.44 12.54
N GLY A 126 4.18 -1.63 12.36
CA GLY A 126 4.92 -1.54 11.11
C GLY A 126 5.96 -2.65 11.03
N ILE A 127 5.99 -3.40 9.93
CA ILE A 127 6.95 -4.47 9.70
C ILE A 127 7.76 -4.17 8.45
N ARG A 128 9.05 -4.49 8.51
CA ARG A 128 10.01 -4.41 7.40
C ARG A 128 10.80 -5.71 7.30
N ILE A 129 11.13 -6.10 6.07
CA ILE A 129 12.16 -7.10 5.80
C ILE A 129 13.30 -6.33 5.11
N PRO A 130 14.38 -5.97 5.83
CA PRO A 130 15.44 -5.15 5.26
C PRO A 130 16.18 -5.93 4.16
N ASP A 131 16.43 -5.29 3.02
CA ASP A 131 17.25 -5.88 1.95
C ASP A 131 18.74 -5.70 2.27
N TYR A 132 19.17 -6.33 3.36
CA TYR A 132 20.56 -6.29 3.80
C TYR A 132 20.94 -7.64 4.44
N PRO A 133 21.67 -8.52 3.74
CA PRO A 133 21.93 -9.90 4.16
C PRO A 133 22.44 -10.04 5.60
N LEU A 134 23.44 -9.23 5.97
CA LEU A 134 23.99 -9.23 7.32
C LEU A 134 22.92 -8.96 8.42
N VAL A 135 21.95 -8.09 8.15
CA VAL A 135 20.89 -7.79 9.12
C VAL A 135 19.91 -8.97 9.20
N LEU A 136 19.59 -9.58 8.07
CA LEU A 136 18.75 -10.78 8.03
C LEU A 136 19.40 -11.93 8.80
N ASP A 137 20.71 -12.17 8.63
CA ASP A 137 21.48 -13.19 9.35
C ASP A 137 21.45 -12.95 10.87
N ILE A 138 21.57 -11.70 11.31
CA ILE A 138 21.47 -11.32 12.72
C ILE A 138 20.07 -11.65 13.28
N ILE A 139 19.00 -11.27 12.56
CA ILE A 139 17.62 -11.50 13.01
C ILE A 139 17.31 -13.00 13.03
N GLU A 140 17.75 -13.73 12.01
CA GLU A 140 17.59 -15.19 11.90
C GLU A 140 18.27 -15.90 13.07
N LYS A 141 19.55 -15.59 13.33
CA LYS A 141 20.32 -16.20 14.43
C LYS A 141 19.83 -15.76 15.82
N LEU A 142 19.26 -14.56 15.93
CA LEU A 142 18.58 -14.11 17.14
C LEU A 142 17.27 -14.88 17.37
N GLY A 143 16.56 -15.21 16.29
CA GLY A 143 15.24 -15.85 16.31
C GLY A 143 14.13 -14.94 16.83
N ARG A 144 14.32 -13.62 16.76
CA ARG A 144 13.40 -12.59 17.28
C ARG A 144 13.46 -11.33 16.41
N PRO A 145 12.36 -10.58 16.27
CA PRO A 145 12.36 -9.29 15.61
C PRO A 145 13.22 -8.29 16.37
N ILE A 146 13.86 -7.40 15.61
CA ILE A 146 14.53 -6.22 16.16
C ILE A 146 13.80 -4.94 15.75
N THR A 147 14.01 -3.83 16.44
CA THR A 147 13.43 -2.55 16.02
C THR A 147 14.01 -2.07 14.68
N ALA A 148 13.15 -1.57 13.80
CA ALA A 148 13.49 -0.95 12.53
C ALA A 148 13.25 0.56 12.62
N THR A 149 14.25 1.30 13.07
CA THR A 149 14.23 2.77 13.09
C THR A 149 15.60 3.31 12.75
N SER A 150 15.66 4.48 12.11
CA SER A 150 16.93 5.13 11.75
C SER A 150 17.77 5.42 12.99
N ALA A 151 19.10 5.36 12.87
CA ALA A 151 20.00 5.54 14.00
C ALA A 151 20.10 6.99 14.50
N ASN A 152 19.63 7.97 13.73
CA ASN A 152 19.62 9.36 14.16
C ASN A 152 18.67 9.59 15.35
N ALA A 153 19.04 10.54 16.21
CA ALA A 153 18.11 11.13 17.15
C ALA A 153 16.95 11.79 16.38
N SER A 154 15.78 11.89 17.01
CA SER A 154 14.57 12.41 16.37
C SER A 154 14.83 13.79 15.71
N TYR A 155 14.43 13.93 14.43
CA TYR A 155 14.55 15.16 13.63
C TYR A 155 16.00 15.61 13.29
N LYS A 156 17.00 14.74 13.43
CA LYS A 156 18.39 15.01 13.02
C LYS A 156 18.70 14.53 11.59
N LYS A 157 19.90 14.86 11.10
CA LYS A 157 20.44 14.44 9.80
C LYS A 157 20.26 12.92 9.57
N ARG A 158 19.97 12.52 8.33
CA ARG A 158 19.86 11.11 7.95
C ARG A 158 21.23 10.43 8.08
N PRO A 159 21.31 9.23 8.68
CA PRO A 159 22.58 8.60 9.01
C PRO A 159 23.10 7.71 7.87
N TYR A 160 23.87 8.27 6.94
CA TYR A 160 24.48 7.49 5.84
C TYR A 160 25.92 7.05 6.16
N LYS A 161 26.55 7.65 7.17
CA LYS A 161 27.82 7.20 7.77
C LYS A 161 27.80 7.38 9.29
N ILE A 162 28.73 6.72 9.99
CA ILE A 162 28.79 6.74 11.46
C ILE A 162 28.93 8.16 12.02
N SER A 163 29.70 9.03 11.35
CA SER A 163 29.86 10.43 11.77
C SER A 163 28.53 11.21 11.74
N ASP A 164 27.63 10.93 10.78
CA ASP A 164 26.30 11.58 10.75
C ASP A 164 25.49 11.30 12.02
N ILE A 165 25.74 10.18 12.69
CA ILE A 165 25.11 9.80 13.96
C ILE A 165 25.85 10.49 15.10
N PHE A 166 27.15 10.25 15.22
CA PHE A 166 27.94 10.62 16.41
C PHE A 166 28.16 12.13 16.56
N ASP A 167 28.17 12.88 15.46
CA ASP A 167 28.28 14.34 15.50
C ASP A 167 26.97 15.00 15.93
N ASN A 168 25.87 14.24 15.98
CA ASN A 168 24.51 14.76 16.19
C ASN A 168 23.83 14.24 17.46
N ILE A 169 24.54 13.50 18.32
CA ILE A 169 24.04 12.94 19.58
C ILE A 169 24.94 13.29 20.77
N SER A 170 24.37 13.37 21.98
CA SER A 170 25.15 13.67 23.19
C SER A 170 25.97 12.47 23.67
N ASP A 171 26.97 12.69 24.53
CA ASP A 171 27.76 11.60 25.12
C ASP A 171 26.91 10.62 25.95
N LYS A 172 25.85 11.14 26.59
CA LYS A 172 24.84 10.30 27.25
C LYS A 172 24.10 9.38 26.27
N GLN A 173 23.86 9.81 25.02
CA GLN A 173 23.26 8.95 24.01
C GLN A 173 24.29 7.97 23.44
N LYS A 174 25.54 8.41 23.24
CA LYS A 174 26.65 7.53 22.80
C LYS A 174 26.87 6.38 23.77
N SER A 175 26.81 6.63 25.08
CA SER A 175 27.01 5.59 26.11
C SER A 175 25.89 4.54 26.17
N LEU A 176 24.76 4.76 25.50
CA LEU A 176 23.68 3.77 25.38
C LEU A 176 23.91 2.79 24.22
N ILE A 177 24.82 3.09 23.29
CA ILE A 177 25.12 2.22 22.16
C ILE A 177 26.15 1.18 22.61
N ASP A 178 25.87 -0.10 22.35
CA ASP A 178 26.76 -1.20 22.75
C ASP A 178 27.60 -1.72 21.58
N LEU A 179 27.04 -1.69 20.36
CA LEU A 179 27.72 -2.12 19.15
C LEU A 179 27.42 -1.19 17.97
N VAL A 180 28.45 -0.89 17.20
CA VAL A 180 28.34 -0.27 15.88
C VAL A 180 28.89 -1.23 14.83
N ILE A 181 28.05 -1.55 13.85
CA ILE A 181 28.45 -2.25 12.64
C ILE A 181 28.76 -1.19 11.59
N ASP A 182 30.03 -1.00 11.25
CA ASP A 182 30.50 0.02 10.32
C ASP A 182 30.70 -0.58 8.91
N ALA A 183 29.82 -0.19 7.99
CA ALA A 183 29.87 -0.51 6.57
C ALA A 183 30.41 0.66 5.71
N GLY A 184 30.97 1.70 6.32
CA GLY A 184 31.39 2.92 5.63
C GLY A 184 30.22 3.84 5.31
N GLU A 185 30.33 4.56 4.19
CA GLU A 185 29.28 5.44 3.68
C GLU A 185 28.28 4.65 2.82
N LEU A 186 27.01 4.67 3.22
CA LEU A 186 25.91 4.02 2.52
C LEU A 186 25.40 4.89 1.35
N PRO A 187 24.73 4.28 0.35
CA PRO A 187 24.01 5.03 -0.67
C PRO A 187 22.97 5.97 -0.05
N HIS A 188 22.81 7.16 -0.65
CA HIS A 188 21.90 8.21 -0.15
C HIS A 188 20.45 7.96 -0.58
N ASN A 189 19.92 6.80 -0.22
CA ASN A 189 18.56 6.40 -0.58
C ASN A 189 17.51 7.08 0.33
N GLU A 190 16.29 7.23 -0.18
CA GLU A 190 15.18 7.75 0.61
C GLU A 190 14.80 6.78 1.76
N PRO A 191 14.21 7.26 2.86
CA PRO A 191 13.62 6.39 3.86
C PRO A 191 12.56 5.47 3.25
N SER A 192 12.27 4.35 3.92
CA SER A 192 11.27 3.41 3.43
C SER A 192 9.89 4.05 3.21
N THR A 193 9.20 3.62 2.16
CA THR A 193 7.77 3.92 1.98
C THR A 193 6.97 3.23 3.07
N VAL A 194 6.11 3.97 3.78
CA VAL A 194 5.28 3.43 4.87
C VAL A 194 3.85 3.33 4.40
N ILE A 195 3.29 2.13 4.47
CA ILE A 195 1.97 1.80 3.91
C ILE A 195 1.12 1.15 4.99
N ASP A 196 -0.04 1.73 5.24
CA ASP A 196 -1.05 1.17 6.11
C ASP A 196 -1.95 0.23 5.33
N THR A 197 -1.93 -1.06 5.72
CA THR A 197 -2.78 -2.11 5.17
C THR A 197 -3.68 -2.72 6.24
N THR A 198 -4.00 -1.95 7.29
CA THR A 198 -4.97 -2.38 8.32
C THR A 198 -6.38 -2.55 7.76
N LEU A 199 -6.66 -1.88 6.64
CA LEU A 199 -7.79 -2.08 5.74
C LEU A 199 -7.28 -2.65 4.40
N ASP A 200 -8.19 -3.16 3.58
CA ASP A 200 -7.84 -3.73 2.27
C ASP A 200 -7.39 -2.68 1.24
N ASP A 201 -7.81 -1.43 1.39
CA ASP A 201 -7.32 -0.30 0.59
C ASP A 201 -6.06 0.30 1.25
N PRO A 202 -4.86 0.14 0.65
CA PRO A 202 -3.62 0.55 1.29
C PRO A 202 -3.45 2.08 1.27
N VAL A 203 -3.12 2.67 2.42
CA VAL A 203 -2.86 4.11 2.53
C VAL A 203 -1.36 4.37 2.68
N VAL A 204 -0.77 5.14 1.77
CA VAL A 204 0.63 5.59 1.92
C VAL A 204 0.69 6.69 2.99
N LEU A 205 1.29 6.39 4.14
CA LEU A 205 1.51 7.35 5.23
C LEU A 205 2.81 8.15 5.05
N ARG A 206 3.80 7.56 4.36
CA ARG A 206 5.05 8.22 4.00
C ARG A 206 5.53 7.71 2.67
N GLN A 207 5.76 8.62 1.73
CA GLN A 207 6.39 8.32 0.45
C GLN A 207 7.91 8.19 0.64
N GLY A 208 8.45 7.05 0.21
CA GLY A 208 9.89 6.79 0.05
C GLY A 208 10.25 6.62 -1.42
N GLU A 209 11.28 5.81 -1.70
CA GLU A 209 11.67 5.48 -3.08
C GLU A 209 10.58 4.67 -3.82
N VAL A 210 9.94 3.73 -3.12
CA VAL A 210 8.87 2.91 -3.71
C VAL A 210 7.57 3.70 -3.76
N VAL A 211 7.12 4.07 -4.95
CA VAL A 211 5.82 4.71 -5.16
C VAL A 211 4.76 3.63 -5.28
N ILE A 212 3.92 3.50 -4.26
CA ILE A 212 2.81 2.53 -4.23
C ILE A 212 1.52 3.33 -4.34
N GLY A 213 0.71 3.03 -5.35
CA GLY A 213 -0.52 3.80 -5.60
C GLY A 213 -0.30 5.12 -6.34
N SER A 214 0.64 5.20 -7.29
CA SER A 214 0.45 6.17 -8.38
C SER A 214 -0.65 5.63 -9.30
N SER A 215 -1.90 5.84 -8.91
CA SER A 215 -2.97 5.93 -9.88
C SER A 215 -2.48 6.87 -10.99
N PRO A 216 -2.35 6.44 -12.25
CA PRO A 216 -1.88 7.32 -13.30
C PRO A 216 -2.76 8.57 -13.26
N LYS A 217 -2.13 9.74 -13.23
CA LYS A 217 -2.80 11.01 -12.96
C LYS A 217 -2.67 11.92 -14.16
N VAL A 218 -3.80 12.38 -14.67
CA VAL A 218 -3.89 13.29 -15.80
C VAL A 218 -4.60 14.56 -15.36
N ILE A 219 -4.08 15.71 -15.79
CA ILE A 219 -4.77 16.99 -15.67
C ILE A 219 -5.54 17.22 -16.97
N SER A 220 -6.85 17.00 -16.91
CA SER A 220 -7.78 17.37 -17.96
C SER A 220 -8.07 18.86 -17.88
N ARG A 221 -8.06 19.57 -19.02
CA ARG A 221 -8.31 21.03 -19.09
C ARG A 221 -9.64 21.36 -19.76
N SER A 222 -10.38 20.35 -20.20
CA SER A 222 -11.65 20.51 -20.92
C SER A 222 -12.55 19.27 -20.77
N GLU A 223 -13.81 19.39 -21.17
CA GLU A 223 -14.67 18.19 -21.27
C GLU A 223 -14.16 17.20 -22.30
N GLU A 224 -13.58 17.66 -23.42
CA GLU A 224 -13.03 16.78 -24.44
C GLU A 224 -11.77 16.05 -23.94
N ASP A 225 -10.91 16.72 -23.16
CA ASP A 225 -9.75 16.09 -22.50
C ASP A 225 -10.21 14.97 -21.54
N THR A 226 -11.30 15.21 -20.81
CA THR A 226 -11.91 14.23 -19.92
C THR A 226 -12.42 13.02 -20.71
N LYS A 227 -13.10 13.25 -21.83
CA LYS A 227 -13.56 12.17 -22.72
C LYS A 227 -12.40 11.39 -23.35
N ASN A 228 -11.33 12.08 -23.75
CA ASN A 228 -10.12 11.46 -24.28
C ASN A 228 -9.44 10.58 -23.24
N THR A 229 -9.34 11.06 -21.98
CA THR A 229 -8.83 10.25 -20.87
C THR A 229 -9.66 8.98 -20.67
N ALA A 230 -10.99 9.10 -20.74
CA ALA A 230 -11.88 7.94 -20.66
C ALA A 230 -11.69 6.95 -21.83
N LYS A 231 -11.50 7.48 -23.05
CA LYS A 231 -11.22 6.68 -24.25
C LYS A 231 -9.90 5.90 -24.11
N GLU A 232 -8.82 6.57 -23.71
CA GLU A 232 -7.51 5.93 -23.51
C GLU A 232 -7.59 4.84 -22.43
N LEU A 233 -8.34 5.11 -21.36
CA LEU A 233 -8.57 4.12 -20.32
C LEU A 233 -9.37 2.93 -20.84
N TRP A 234 -10.45 3.15 -21.59
CA TRP A 234 -11.21 2.07 -22.23
C TRP A 234 -10.32 1.19 -23.13
N GLN A 235 -9.53 1.80 -24.01
CA GLN A 235 -8.64 1.08 -24.93
C GLN A 235 -7.63 0.18 -24.20
N SER A 236 -7.23 0.55 -22.99
CA SER A 236 -6.33 -0.25 -22.16
C SER A 236 -6.98 -1.56 -21.66
N TYR A 237 -8.31 -1.58 -21.53
CA TYR A 237 -9.08 -2.72 -21.00
C TYR A 237 -10.01 -3.39 -22.01
N GLU A 238 -10.23 -2.80 -23.18
CA GLU A 238 -11.16 -3.28 -24.22
C GLU A 238 -10.95 -4.75 -24.60
N LYS A 239 -9.69 -5.21 -24.62
CA LYS A 239 -9.35 -6.62 -24.89
C LYS A 239 -9.99 -7.63 -23.92
N HIS A 240 -10.42 -7.20 -22.73
CA HIS A 240 -11.08 -8.03 -21.72
C HIS A 240 -12.60 -8.00 -21.83
N ALA A 241 -13.16 -7.07 -22.61
CA ALA A 241 -14.59 -6.89 -22.72
C ALA A 241 -15.22 -8.14 -23.38
N GLY A 242 -16.31 -8.63 -22.78
CA GLY A 242 -16.94 -9.90 -23.16
C GLY A 242 -16.21 -11.16 -22.69
N GLN A 243 -15.01 -11.06 -22.11
CA GLN A 243 -14.34 -12.15 -21.39
C GLN A 243 -14.61 -12.06 -19.89
N ARG A 244 -14.53 -10.86 -19.33
CA ARG A 244 -14.90 -10.50 -17.95
C ARG A 244 -15.75 -9.23 -17.97
N ALA A 245 -16.53 -9.03 -16.92
CA ALA A 245 -17.14 -7.72 -16.68
C ALA A 245 -16.06 -6.67 -16.38
N ILE A 246 -16.33 -5.43 -16.76
CA ILE A 246 -15.45 -4.28 -16.49
C ILE A 246 -16.27 -3.22 -15.77
N VAL A 247 -15.84 -2.80 -14.58
CA VAL A 247 -16.53 -1.81 -13.77
C VAL A 247 -15.66 -0.56 -13.66
N PHE A 248 -16.12 0.54 -14.23
CA PHE A 248 -15.58 1.88 -14.00
C PHE A 248 -16.32 2.49 -12.80
N ALA A 249 -15.71 2.40 -11.62
CA ALA A 249 -16.21 2.97 -10.38
C ALA A 249 -15.79 4.44 -10.28
N LEU A 250 -16.70 5.36 -10.62
CA LEU A 250 -16.43 6.80 -10.74
C LEU A 250 -16.71 7.53 -9.41
N GLU A 251 -15.65 8.08 -8.82
CA GLU A 251 -15.72 8.90 -7.60
C GLU A 251 -15.45 10.37 -7.90
N GLY A 252 -16.16 11.27 -7.23
CA GLY A 252 -15.86 12.69 -7.29
C GLY A 252 -17.04 13.56 -6.89
N PRO A 253 -16.80 14.85 -6.56
CA PRO A 253 -17.87 15.76 -6.18
C PRO A 253 -18.87 16.00 -7.33
N MET A 254 -20.02 16.60 -7.00
CA MET A 254 -20.99 17.05 -8.00
C MET A 254 -20.31 18.02 -8.97
N GLY A 255 -20.55 17.88 -10.27
CA GLY A 255 -19.94 18.72 -11.32
C GLY A 255 -18.47 18.39 -11.64
N ALA A 256 -17.87 17.37 -11.00
CA ALA A 256 -16.48 16.98 -11.27
C ALA A 256 -16.26 16.43 -12.69
N GLY A 257 -17.32 15.99 -13.40
CA GLY A 257 -17.21 15.45 -14.75
C GLY A 257 -17.33 13.93 -14.86
N LYS A 258 -17.90 13.25 -13.85
CA LYS A 258 -18.18 11.80 -13.89
C LYS A 258 -19.01 11.39 -15.12
N THR A 259 -20.14 12.06 -15.35
CA THR A 259 -20.96 11.85 -16.55
C THR A 259 -20.22 12.18 -17.85
N VAL A 260 -19.36 13.20 -17.83
CA VAL A 260 -18.51 13.55 -18.99
C VAL A 260 -17.52 12.42 -19.29
N PHE A 261 -16.96 11.80 -18.25
CA PHE A 261 -16.11 10.62 -18.37
C PHE A 261 -16.89 9.44 -18.97
N THR A 262 -18.10 9.16 -18.49
CA THR A 262 -18.97 8.10 -19.05
C THR A 262 -19.33 8.37 -20.52
N LYS A 263 -19.61 9.61 -20.90
CA LYS A 263 -19.79 10.02 -22.30
C LYS A 263 -18.56 9.68 -23.16
N GLY A 264 -17.36 9.84 -22.60
CA GLY A 264 -16.11 9.44 -23.25
C GLY A 264 -15.99 7.94 -23.46
N LEU A 265 -16.33 7.13 -22.44
CA LEU A 265 -16.40 5.67 -22.54
C LEU A 265 -17.37 5.24 -23.65
N ALA A 266 -18.58 5.79 -23.64
CA ALA A 266 -19.61 5.45 -24.62
C ALA A 266 -19.18 5.79 -26.06
N LYS A 267 -18.62 7.00 -26.27
CA LYS A 267 -18.07 7.42 -27.56
C LYS A 267 -16.94 6.48 -28.02
N ALA A 268 -16.09 6.03 -27.10
CA ALA A 268 -15.00 5.09 -27.41
C ALA A 268 -15.53 3.70 -27.81
N MET A 269 -16.65 3.28 -27.24
CA MET A 269 -17.36 2.03 -27.57
C MET A 269 -18.20 2.12 -28.86
N GLY A 270 -18.24 3.29 -29.51
CA GLY A 270 -19.05 3.50 -30.71
C GLY A 270 -20.56 3.65 -30.45
N ILE A 271 -20.96 3.95 -29.21
CA ILE A 271 -22.36 4.22 -28.87
C ILE A 271 -22.74 5.59 -29.42
N GLY A 272 -23.70 5.63 -30.34
CA GLY A 272 -24.19 6.85 -30.99
C GLY A 272 -25.30 7.59 -30.22
N ASP A 273 -25.85 6.96 -29.18
CA ASP A 273 -26.92 7.53 -28.36
C ASP A 273 -26.43 8.70 -27.50
N GLU A 274 -27.32 9.67 -27.25
CA GLU A 274 -27.05 10.73 -26.29
C GLU A 274 -27.01 10.15 -24.86
N ILE A 275 -25.82 10.03 -24.28
CA ILE A 275 -25.66 9.60 -22.89
C ILE A 275 -26.16 10.71 -21.97
N LEU A 276 -27.32 10.48 -21.36
CA LEU A 276 -27.88 11.37 -20.35
C LEU A 276 -27.33 11.01 -18.97
N SER A 277 -27.18 12.02 -18.11
CA SER A 277 -26.89 11.78 -16.70
C SER A 277 -28.08 11.05 -16.07
N PRO A 278 -27.90 9.90 -15.40
CA PRO A 278 -28.98 9.15 -14.75
C PRO A 278 -29.48 9.81 -13.45
N THR A 279 -29.40 11.14 -13.35
CA THR A 279 -29.73 11.89 -12.13
C THR A 279 -31.21 11.79 -11.75
N TYR A 280 -32.09 11.47 -12.72
CA TYR A 280 -33.53 11.25 -12.51
C TYR A 280 -33.95 9.76 -12.67
N ASN A 281 -33.27 9.00 -13.53
CA ASN A 281 -33.45 7.56 -13.70
C ASN A 281 -32.18 6.86 -13.22
N LEU A 282 -32.25 6.11 -12.11
CA LEU A 282 -31.07 5.54 -11.42
C LEU A 282 -30.14 4.68 -12.32
N HIS A 283 -30.60 4.27 -13.50
CA HIS A 283 -29.92 3.34 -14.39
C HIS A 283 -30.35 3.48 -15.86
N HIS A 284 -29.38 3.50 -16.78
CA HIS A 284 -29.58 3.48 -18.23
C HIS A 284 -28.68 2.39 -18.86
N ASN A 285 -29.19 1.68 -19.88
CA ASN A 285 -28.45 0.66 -20.63
C ASN A 285 -28.26 1.08 -22.09
N TYR A 286 -27.04 0.93 -22.61
CA TYR A 286 -26.68 1.25 -23.98
C TYR A 286 -25.98 0.05 -24.63
N GLN A 287 -26.31 -0.29 -25.87
CA GLN A 287 -25.72 -1.43 -26.58
C GLN A 287 -24.51 -1.00 -27.41
N PHE A 288 -23.47 -1.83 -27.43
CA PHE A 288 -22.28 -1.65 -28.27
C PHE A 288 -21.76 -2.97 -28.82
N LEU A 289 -20.94 -2.89 -29.87
CA LEU A 289 -20.44 -4.05 -30.61
C LEU A 289 -18.99 -4.35 -30.22
N ILE A 290 -18.67 -5.62 -29.96
CA ILE A 290 -17.30 -6.09 -29.74
C ILE A 290 -16.92 -7.12 -30.82
N TYR A 291 -15.73 -6.95 -31.38
CA TYR A 291 -15.14 -7.82 -32.39
C TYR A 291 -14.05 -8.70 -31.75
N ASN A 292 -14.10 -10.02 -31.99
CA ASN A 292 -13.14 -10.96 -31.41
C ASN A 292 -11.76 -10.80 -32.08
N LEU A 293 -10.78 -10.31 -31.33
CA LEU A 293 -9.41 -10.07 -31.83
C LEU A 293 -8.60 -11.37 -32.08
N GLN A 294 -9.14 -12.55 -31.77
CA GLN A 294 -8.44 -13.84 -31.87
C GLN A 294 -8.78 -14.68 -33.11
N THR A 295 -9.73 -14.26 -33.96
CA THR A 295 -10.13 -15.03 -35.16
C THR A 295 -9.93 -14.21 -36.44
N ASN A 296 -8.87 -14.52 -37.19
CA ASN A 296 -8.55 -13.95 -38.51
C ASN A 296 -9.54 -14.45 -39.58
N SER A 297 -10.77 -13.97 -39.58
CA SER A 297 -11.76 -14.31 -40.59
C SER A 297 -12.65 -13.12 -40.90
N ASN A 298 -12.74 -12.72 -42.18
CA ASN A 298 -13.49 -11.56 -42.71
C ASN A 298 -15.03 -11.61 -42.52
N ASN A 299 -15.54 -12.55 -41.72
CA ASN A 299 -16.96 -12.77 -41.42
C ASN A 299 -17.19 -12.75 -39.89
N GLN A 300 -16.64 -11.76 -39.19
CA GLN A 300 -16.87 -11.61 -37.75
C GLN A 300 -18.28 -11.10 -37.48
N ILE A 301 -19.11 -11.93 -36.83
CA ILE A 301 -20.37 -11.49 -36.24
C ILE A 301 -20.00 -10.78 -34.92
N PRO A 302 -20.32 -9.49 -34.75
CA PRO A 302 -20.00 -8.77 -33.52
C PRO A 302 -20.85 -9.29 -32.35
N ASN A 303 -20.23 -9.44 -31.19
CA ASN A 303 -20.97 -9.69 -29.96
C ASN A 303 -21.55 -8.37 -29.45
N ILE A 304 -22.88 -8.32 -29.29
CA ILE A 304 -23.55 -7.18 -28.68
C ILE A 304 -23.31 -7.25 -27.17
N LYS A 305 -22.80 -6.16 -26.59
CA LYS A 305 -22.61 -5.98 -25.15
C LYS A 305 -23.26 -4.70 -24.67
N THR A 306 -23.43 -4.60 -23.36
CA THR A 306 -24.14 -3.50 -22.72
C THR A 306 -23.17 -2.64 -21.90
N LEU A 307 -23.22 -1.33 -22.11
CA LEU A 307 -22.75 -0.32 -21.16
C LEU A 307 -23.90 0.06 -20.25
N SER A 308 -23.78 -0.27 -18.97
CA SER A 308 -24.74 0.08 -17.92
C SER A 308 -24.23 1.32 -17.17
N HIS A 309 -24.94 2.44 -17.30
CA HIS A 309 -24.64 3.69 -16.60
C HIS A 309 -25.55 3.84 -15.40
N ILE A 310 -24.96 3.82 -14.20
CA ILE A 310 -25.66 3.78 -12.92
C ILE A 310 -25.28 5.03 -12.11
N ASP A 311 -26.27 5.68 -11.47
CA ASP A 311 -26.06 6.77 -10.52
C ASP A 311 -26.38 6.31 -9.09
N ALA A 312 -25.35 6.16 -8.25
CA ALA A 312 -25.50 5.71 -6.86
C ALA A 312 -25.77 6.85 -5.86
N TRP A 313 -25.94 8.10 -6.30
CA TRP A 313 -26.13 9.25 -5.41
C TRP A 313 -27.29 9.10 -4.44
N ARG A 314 -28.42 8.54 -4.90
CA ARG A 314 -29.63 8.40 -4.08
C ARG A 314 -29.72 7.07 -3.34
N MET A 315 -28.74 6.19 -3.51
CA MET A 315 -28.80 4.89 -2.88
C MET A 315 -28.56 4.99 -1.38
N SER A 316 -29.45 4.37 -0.60
CA SER A 316 -29.36 4.37 0.87
C SER A 316 -28.35 3.36 1.42
N GLY A 317 -27.84 2.45 0.56
CA GLY A 317 -26.73 1.58 0.91
C GLY A 317 -26.43 0.44 -0.08
N PRO A 318 -25.49 -0.45 0.29
CA PRO A 318 -24.95 -1.55 -0.53
C PRO A 318 -25.99 -2.47 -1.21
N LYS A 319 -27.15 -2.68 -0.57
CA LYS A 319 -28.19 -3.61 -1.03
C LYS A 319 -28.96 -3.13 -2.25
N GLU A 320 -28.99 -1.83 -2.51
CA GLU A 320 -29.76 -1.27 -3.64
C GLU A 320 -29.06 -1.53 -4.99
N LEU A 321 -27.72 -1.50 -5.01
CA LEU A 321 -26.97 -1.83 -6.22
C LEU A 321 -27.16 -3.30 -6.63
N GLU A 322 -27.27 -4.20 -5.65
CA GLU A 322 -27.64 -5.60 -5.90
C GLU A 322 -29.07 -5.74 -6.43
N ALA A 323 -30.01 -4.97 -5.87
CA ALA A 323 -31.40 -4.98 -6.32
C ALA A 323 -31.57 -4.46 -7.76
N LEU A 324 -30.67 -3.62 -8.25
CA LEU A 324 -30.59 -3.21 -9.66
C LEU A 324 -30.05 -4.30 -10.60
N GLY A 325 -29.69 -5.48 -10.07
CA GLY A 325 -29.24 -6.60 -10.86
C GLY A 325 -27.75 -6.57 -11.20
N MET A 326 -26.92 -5.92 -10.38
CA MET A 326 -25.46 -5.88 -10.56
C MET A 326 -24.87 -7.28 -10.83
N ARG A 327 -25.27 -8.28 -10.04
CA ARG A 327 -24.83 -9.67 -10.23
C ARG A 327 -25.08 -10.18 -11.65
N GLY A 328 -26.25 -9.90 -12.23
CA GLY A 328 -26.59 -10.29 -13.60
C GLY A 328 -25.71 -9.58 -14.62
N LEU A 329 -25.52 -8.27 -14.46
CA LEU A 329 -24.64 -7.46 -15.33
C LEU A 329 -23.19 -7.96 -15.30
N ILE A 330 -22.67 -8.34 -14.14
CA ILE A 330 -21.33 -8.92 -13.97
C ILE A 330 -21.24 -10.28 -14.67
N HIS A 331 -22.22 -11.17 -14.44
CA HIS A 331 -22.26 -12.49 -15.07
C HIS A 331 -22.33 -12.40 -16.62
N ASP A 332 -23.08 -11.42 -17.15
CA ASP A 332 -23.22 -11.17 -18.59
C ASP A 332 -21.96 -10.53 -19.21
N LYS A 333 -20.95 -10.26 -18.39
CA LYS A 333 -19.66 -9.65 -18.77
C LYS A 333 -19.89 -8.27 -19.38
N SER A 334 -20.82 -7.52 -18.79
CA SER A 334 -21.15 -6.16 -19.20
C SER A 334 -20.07 -5.16 -18.79
N VAL A 335 -20.13 -3.97 -19.38
CA VAL A 335 -19.34 -2.83 -18.90
C VAL A 335 -20.25 -1.95 -18.05
N LEU A 336 -19.80 -1.58 -16.86
CA LEU A 336 -20.56 -0.75 -15.93
C LEU A 336 -19.80 0.56 -15.71
N ALA A 337 -20.50 1.69 -15.78
CA ALA A 337 -20.02 2.99 -15.33
C ALA A 337 -20.89 3.43 -14.16
N ILE A 338 -20.34 3.36 -12.94
CA ILE A 338 -21.08 3.62 -11.70
C ILE A 338 -20.61 4.96 -11.13
N GLU A 339 -21.47 5.97 -11.18
CA GLU A 339 -21.22 7.26 -10.54
C GLU A 339 -21.51 7.20 -9.04
N TRP A 340 -20.74 7.96 -8.26
CA TRP A 340 -20.82 7.97 -6.79
C TRP A 340 -20.52 6.59 -6.19
N ALA A 341 -19.59 5.88 -6.82
CA ALA A 341 -19.23 4.51 -6.45
C ALA A 341 -18.78 4.37 -4.99
N GLU A 342 -18.28 5.44 -4.37
CA GLU A 342 -17.92 5.47 -2.95
C GLU A 342 -19.09 5.14 -2.01
N ARG A 343 -20.35 5.37 -2.43
CA ARG A 343 -21.55 5.06 -1.64
C ARG A 343 -21.89 3.57 -1.61
N VAL A 344 -21.39 2.82 -2.57
CA VAL A 344 -21.69 1.39 -2.80
C VAL A 344 -20.41 0.57 -2.95
N GLY A 345 -19.29 1.10 -2.46
CA GLY A 345 -17.97 0.54 -2.75
C GLY A 345 -17.75 -0.85 -2.17
N ASP A 346 -18.35 -1.16 -1.02
CA ASP A 346 -18.28 -2.50 -0.43
C ASP A 346 -18.95 -3.54 -1.32
N THR A 347 -20.11 -3.21 -1.92
CA THR A 347 -20.78 -4.09 -2.90
C THR A 347 -19.90 -4.30 -4.12
N ILE A 348 -19.33 -3.22 -4.66
CA ILE A 348 -18.45 -3.30 -5.83
C ILE A 348 -17.27 -4.23 -5.56
N ARG A 349 -16.60 -4.07 -4.40
CA ARG A 349 -15.43 -4.87 -4.03
C ARG A 349 -15.71 -6.37 -3.87
N ASN A 350 -16.93 -6.77 -3.58
CA ASN A 350 -17.31 -8.19 -3.51
C ASN A 350 -17.09 -8.92 -4.85
N TYR A 351 -17.07 -8.18 -5.97
CA TYR A 351 -16.89 -8.73 -7.32
C TYR A 351 -15.46 -8.69 -7.84
N ASN A 352 -14.44 -8.37 -7.02
CA ASN A 352 -13.04 -8.27 -7.45
C ASN A 352 -12.51 -9.56 -8.14
N GLU A 353 -13.05 -10.73 -7.79
CA GLU A 353 -12.64 -12.01 -8.39
C GLU A 353 -13.35 -12.28 -9.74
N GLU A 354 -14.51 -11.68 -9.96
CA GLU A 354 -15.38 -11.94 -11.12
C GLU A 354 -15.27 -10.84 -12.21
N ALA A 355 -14.95 -9.61 -11.81
CA ALA A 355 -14.84 -8.45 -12.68
C ALA A 355 -13.47 -7.77 -12.59
N ILE A 356 -13.14 -6.97 -13.61
CA ILE A 356 -12.04 -6.01 -13.55
C ILE A 356 -12.63 -4.70 -13.02
N ILE A 357 -12.15 -4.24 -11.86
CA ILE A 357 -12.71 -3.05 -11.20
C ILE A 357 -11.69 -1.92 -11.26
N ILE A 358 -12.09 -0.83 -11.92
CA ILE A 358 -11.27 0.34 -12.16
C ILE A 358 -11.89 1.51 -11.41
N TRP A 359 -11.25 1.89 -10.31
CA TRP A 359 -11.62 3.06 -9.52
C TRP A 359 -11.07 4.30 -10.21
N VAL A 360 -11.95 5.19 -10.66
CA VAL A 360 -11.60 6.46 -11.32
C VAL A 360 -12.02 7.60 -10.41
N LYS A 361 -11.05 8.34 -9.90
CA LYS A 361 -11.26 9.49 -9.03
C LYS A 361 -11.08 10.78 -9.82
N ILE A 362 -12.12 11.61 -9.83
CA ILE A 362 -12.15 12.90 -10.53
C ILE A 362 -12.30 14.03 -9.50
N LYS A 363 -11.32 14.92 -9.45
CA LYS A 363 -11.32 16.10 -8.55
C LYS A 363 -11.25 17.39 -9.37
N TYR A 364 -11.67 18.49 -8.74
CA TYR A 364 -11.39 19.83 -9.28
C TYR A 364 -9.87 20.07 -9.29
N GLY A 365 -9.37 20.61 -10.39
CA GLY A 365 -7.99 21.06 -10.52
C GLY A 365 -7.77 22.44 -9.90
N LYS A 366 -6.60 23.04 -10.17
CA LYS A 366 -6.25 24.36 -9.62
C LYS A 366 -7.01 25.49 -10.33
N LYS A 367 -7.35 25.29 -11.61
CA LYS A 367 -8.17 26.22 -12.39
C LYS A 367 -9.60 25.70 -12.54
N GLU A 368 -10.54 26.61 -12.78
CA GLU A 368 -11.97 26.33 -12.88
C GLU A 368 -12.34 25.19 -13.84
N LYS A 369 -11.69 25.15 -15.01
CA LYS A 369 -11.91 24.12 -16.05
C LYS A 369 -11.04 22.88 -15.88
N GLU A 370 -10.09 22.88 -14.93
CA GLU A 370 -9.20 21.75 -14.74
C GLU A 370 -9.89 20.65 -13.93
N ARG A 371 -9.63 19.41 -14.31
CA ARG A 371 -9.95 18.22 -13.55
C ARG A 371 -8.69 17.39 -13.37
N GLU A 372 -8.49 16.92 -12.15
CA GLU A 372 -7.49 15.92 -11.83
C GLU A 372 -8.17 14.55 -11.88
N ILE A 373 -7.79 13.74 -12.86
CA ILE A 373 -8.32 12.39 -13.07
C ILE A 373 -7.22 11.41 -12.69
N SER A 374 -7.53 10.46 -11.83
CA SER A 374 -6.62 9.39 -11.42
C SER A 374 -7.36 8.07 -11.37
N TRP A 375 -6.71 6.96 -11.70
CA TRP A 375 -7.36 5.64 -11.66
C TRP A 375 -6.49 4.52 -11.10
N GLY A 376 -7.11 3.49 -10.52
CA GLY A 376 -6.44 2.26 -10.11
C GLY A 376 -7.33 1.05 -10.40
N ALA A 377 -6.72 -0.06 -10.86
CA ALA A 377 -7.43 -1.31 -11.07
C ALA A 377 -7.10 -2.31 -9.95
N ILE A 378 -8.11 -3.05 -9.49
CA ILE A 378 -8.01 -4.10 -8.47
C ILE A 378 -8.39 -5.44 -9.08
#